data_AF-A0A1G0FIV2-F1
#
_entry.id   AF-A0A1G0FIV2-F1
#
_cell.length_a   1.000
_cell.length_b   1.000
_cell.length_c   1.000
_cell.angle_alpha   90.00
_cell.angle_beta   90.00
_cell.angle_gamma   90.00
#
_symmetry.space_group_name_H-M   'P 1'
#
loop_
_entity.id
_entity.type
_entity.pdbx_description
1 polymer ?
#
loop_
_entity_poly.entity_id
_entity_poly.type
_entity_poly.pdbx_seq_one_letter_code
_entity_poly.pdbx_strand_id
1 'polypeptide(L)'
;MAKNRLGLMAGLTLVGLIVLGQVVAFLLARESWQIFVTRLPVILAMIAFWGPIVAAISAAFIVVTMRLLGFGSLEDVRQESVEQNNPAPAIVFVGALVASLIFLGLVIRP
;
A
#
# COMPACT_ATOMS: atom_id res chain seq x y z
N MET A 1 26.69 -9.24 14.39
CA MET A 1 26.18 -8.45 15.54
C MET A 1 25.75 -7.02 15.18
N ALA A 2 26.44 -6.29 14.29
CA ALA A 2 26.07 -4.91 13.94
C ALA A 2 24.71 -4.75 13.22
N LYS A 3 24.34 -5.69 12.33
CA LYS A 3 23.06 -5.67 11.57
C LYS A 3 21.82 -5.71 12.48
N ASN A 4 21.87 -6.47 13.57
CA ASN A 4 20.77 -6.55 14.54
C ASN A 4 20.62 -5.26 15.34
N ARG A 5 21.71 -4.55 15.63
CA ARG A 5 21.67 -3.24 16.31
C ARG A 5 21.08 -2.16 15.41
N LEU A 6 21.42 -2.17 14.12
CA LEU A 6 20.90 -1.21 13.16
C LEU A 6 19.40 -1.40 12.90
N GLY A 7 18.94 -2.65 12.80
CA GLY A 7 17.50 -2.95 12.71
C GLY A 7 16.73 -2.55 13.97
N LEU A 8 17.30 -2.78 15.15
CA LEU A 8 16.70 -2.38 16.42
C LEU A 8 16.64 -0.85 16.56
N MET A 9 17.70 -0.14 16.21
CA MET A 9 17.74 1.33 16.18
C MET A 9 16.69 1.88 15.21
N ALA A 10 16.60 1.35 13.99
CA ALA A 10 15.61 1.77 13.00
C ALA A 10 14.17 1.54 13.50
N GLY A 11 13.91 0.37 14.10
CA GLY A 11 12.62 0.06 14.71
C GLY A 11 12.25 1.02 15.84
N LEU A 12 13.19 1.29 16.76
CA LEU A 12 12.97 2.24 17.86
C LEU A 12 12.73 3.67 17.35
N THR A 13 13.48 4.11 16.35
CA THR A 13 13.28 5.42 15.71
C THR A 13 11.89 5.51 15.08
N LEU A 14 11.46 4.47 14.36
CA LEU A 14 10.13 4.44 13.74
C LEU A 14 9.02 4.53 14.79
N VAL A 15 9.11 3.71 15.84
CA VAL A 15 8.15 3.73 16.96
C VAL A 15 8.15 5.10 17.65
N GLY A 16 9.33 5.68 17.89
CA GLY A 16 9.46 7.01 18.49
C GLY A 16 8.80 8.10 17.66
N LEU A 17 8.98 8.08 16.34
CA LEU A 17 8.34 9.03 15.43
C LEU A 17 6.82 8.88 15.41
N ILE A 18 6.31 7.64 15.42
CA ILE A 18 4.86 7.37 15.49
C ILE A 18 4.29 7.96 16.79
N VAL A 19 4.92 7.67 17.93
CA VAL A 19 4.47 8.15 19.25
C VAL A 19 4.52 9.68 19.31
N LEU A 20 5.62 10.30 18.86
CA LEU A 20 5.72 11.76 18.80
C LEU A 20 4.64 12.38 17.92
N GLY A 21 4.36 11.79 16.75
CA GLY A 21 3.27 12.22 15.87
C GLY A 21 1.90 12.16 16.56
N GLN A 22 1.63 11.10 17.33
CA GLN A 22 0.40 10.97 18.11
C GLN A 22 0.28 12.03 19.21
N VAL A 23 1.38 12.30 19.93
CA VAL A 23 1.43 13.35 20.97
C VAL A 23 1.17 14.72 20.35
N VAL A 24 1.83 15.04 19.23
CA VAL A 24 1.63 16.31 18.53
C VAL A 24 0.19 16.44 18.02
N ALA A 25 -0.38 15.38 17.43
CA ALA A 25 -1.77 15.38 16.98
C ALA A 25 -2.76 15.59 18.13
N PHE A 26 -2.53 14.96 19.29
CA PHE A 26 -3.34 15.15 20.48
C PHE A 26 -3.27 16.58 21.04
N LEU A 27 -2.10 17.21 20.98
CA LEU A 27 -1.92 18.59 21.46
C LEU A 27 -2.52 19.64 20.51
N LEU A 28 -2.41 19.43 19.19
CA LEU A 28 -2.90 20.38 18.19
C LEU A 28 -4.40 20.21 17.89
N ALA A 29 -4.92 18.99 17.92
CA ALA A 29 -6.28 18.65 17.50
C ALA A 29 -6.87 17.52 18.37
N ARG A 30 -7.00 17.79 19.68
CA ARG A 30 -7.47 16.81 20.69
C ARG A 30 -8.79 16.14 20.31
N GLU A 31 -9.78 16.91 19.86
CA GLU A 31 -11.12 16.38 19.56
C GLU A 31 -11.08 15.41 18.37
N SER A 32 -10.42 15.80 17.27
CA SER A 32 -10.22 14.93 16.11
C SER A 32 -9.45 13.66 16.46
N TRP A 33 -8.43 13.78 17.32
CA TRP A 33 -7.67 12.63 17.80
C TRP A 33 -8.54 11.65 18.61
N GLN A 34 -9.36 12.15 19.53
CA GLN A 34 -10.27 11.32 20.34
C GLN A 34 -11.30 10.59 19.47
N ILE A 35 -11.88 11.28 18.49
CA ILE A 35 -12.81 10.68 17.53
C ILE A 35 -12.11 9.56 16.75
N PHE A 36 -10.90 9.82 16.24
CA PHE A 36 -10.12 8.82 15.51
C PHE A 36 -9.84 7.58 16.36
N VAL A 37 -9.35 7.75 17.60
CA VAL A 37 -9.05 6.62 18.50
C VAL A 37 -10.31 5.81 18.82
N THR A 38 -11.45 6.47 18.99
CA THR A 38 -12.74 5.80 19.24
C THR A 38 -13.20 4.99 18.02
N ARG A 39 -12.86 5.43 16.80
CA ARG A 39 -13.17 4.72 15.54
C ARG A 39 -12.13 3.67 15.17
N LEU A 40 -10.95 3.70 15.79
CA LEU A 40 -9.84 2.81 15.46
C LEU A 40 -10.22 1.31 15.46
N PRO A 41 -11.00 0.79 16.43
CA PRO A 41 -11.41 -0.62 16.40
C PRO A 41 -12.25 -0.98 15.16
N VAL A 42 -13.11 -0.06 14.73
CA VAL A 42 -13.94 -0.23 13.53
C VAL A 42 -13.05 -0.21 12.29
N ILE A 43 -12.12 0.74 12.20
CA ILE A 43 -11.16 0.82 11.09
C ILE A 43 -10.32 -0.47 11.01
N LEU A 44 -9.80 -0.95 12.14
CA LEU A 44 -9.03 -2.19 12.21
C LEU A 44 -9.87 -3.40 11.80
N ALA A 45 -11.13 -3.49 12.23
CA ALA A 45 -12.04 -4.54 11.80
C ALA A 45 -12.31 -4.49 10.28
N MET A 46 -12.51 -3.29 9.73
CA MET A 46 -12.67 -3.10 8.29
C MET A 46 -11.42 -3.54 7.53
N ILE A 47 -10.21 -3.17 7.99
CA ILE A 47 -8.95 -3.60 7.36
C ILE A 47 -8.78 -5.11 7.48
N ALA A 48 -9.04 -5.71 8.64
CA ALA A 48 -8.91 -7.15 8.86
C ALA A 48 -9.86 -7.96 7.95
N PHE A 49 -11.06 -7.44 7.70
CA PHE A 49 -12.04 -8.07 6.81
C PHE A 49 -11.76 -7.80 5.33
N TRP A 50 -11.68 -6.53 4.93
CA TRP A 50 -11.55 -6.14 3.52
C TRP A 50 -10.12 -6.28 3.00
N GLY A 51 -9.10 -6.13 3.84
CA GLY A 51 -7.69 -6.19 3.43
C GLY A 51 -7.35 -7.50 2.70
N PRO A 52 -7.63 -8.68 3.28
CA PRO A 52 -7.40 -9.96 2.62
C PRO A 52 -8.20 -10.12 1.31
N ILE A 53 -9.45 -9.65 1.28
CA ILE A 53 -10.33 -9.72 0.10
C ILE A 53 -9.73 -8.89 -1.04
N VAL A 54 -9.38 -7.64 -0.76
CA VAL A 54 -8.77 -6.73 -1.74
C VAL A 54 -7.44 -7.30 -2.22
N ALA A 55 -6.59 -7.80 -1.31
CA ALA A 55 -5.32 -8.41 -1.69
C ALA A 55 -5.50 -9.62 -2.61
N ALA A 56 -6.46 -10.50 -2.32
CA ALA A 56 -6.76 -11.67 -3.14
C ALA A 56 -7.29 -11.27 -4.53
N ILE A 57 -8.21 -10.31 -4.60
CA ILE A 57 -8.74 -9.79 -5.86
C ILE A 57 -7.63 -9.14 -6.67
N SER A 58 -6.82 -8.27 -6.07
CA SER A 58 -5.69 -7.62 -6.74
C SER A 58 -4.67 -8.64 -7.26
N ALA A 59 -4.34 -9.66 -6.48
CA ALA A 59 -3.45 -10.74 -6.92
C ALA A 59 -4.03 -11.50 -8.12
N ALA A 60 -5.33 -11.82 -8.09
CA ALA A 60 -6.02 -12.47 -9.20
C ALA A 60 -6.00 -11.59 -10.46
N PHE A 61 -6.27 -10.29 -10.35
CA PHE A 61 -6.18 -9.35 -11.47
C PHE A 61 -4.78 -9.31 -12.07
N ILE A 62 -3.73 -9.23 -11.25
CA ILE A 62 -2.33 -9.25 -11.72
C ILE A 62 -2.06 -10.53 -12.52
N VAL A 63 -2.44 -11.70 -12.00
CA VAL A 63 -2.25 -12.99 -12.68
C VAL A 63 -3.00 -13.04 -14.02
N VAL A 64 -4.26 -12.58 -14.04
CA VAL A 64 -5.06 -12.52 -15.27
C VAL A 64 -4.41 -11.60 -16.29
N THR A 65 -4.03 -10.39 -15.90
CA THR A 65 -3.37 -9.42 -16.78
C THR A 65 -2.05 -9.95 -17.32
N MET A 66 -1.21 -10.57 -16.49
CA MET A 66 0.03 -11.20 -16.95
C MET A 66 -0.25 -12.27 -18.01
N ARG A 67 -1.22 -13.16 -17.79
CA ARG A 67 -1.59 -14.18 -18.77
C ARG A 67 -2.14 -13.60 -20.07
N LEU A 68 -2.96 -12.54 -20.00
CA LEU A 68 -3.49 -11.87 -21.19
C LEU A 68 -2.39 -11.19 -22.02
N LEU A 69 -1.33 -10.73 -21.36
CA LEU A 69 -0.15 -10.17 -22.02
C LEU A 69 0.84 -11.24 -22.50
N GLY A 70 0.57 -12.52 -22.24
CA GLY A 70 1.43 -13.64 -22.64
C GLY A 70 2.57 -13.97 -21.68
N PHE A 71 2.63 -13.34 -20.51
CA PHE A 71 3.66 -13.61 -19.50
C PHE A 71 3.29 -14.80 -18.61
N GLY A 72 4.22 -15.75 -18.47
CA GLY A 72 4.08 -16.91 -17.58
C GLY A 72 4.65 -16.67 -16.18
N SER A 73 5.59 -15.73 -16.05
CA SER A 73 6.27 -15.42 -14.80
C SER A 73 6.58 -13.92 -14.64
N LEU A 74 6.91 -13.50 -13.42
CA LEU A 74 7.40 -12.14 -13.15
C LEU A 74 8.80 -11.91 -13.76
N GLU A 75 9.56 -12.98 -13.98
CA GLU A 75 10.88 -12.89 -14.62
C GLU A 75 10.73 -12.54 -16.11
N ASP A 76 9.72 -13.09 -16.78
CA ASP A 76 9.41 -12.80 -18.19
C ASP A 76 9.11 -11.30 -18.35
N VAL A 77 8.31 -10.74 -17.43
CA VAL A 77 8.02 -9.30 -17.39
C VAL A 77 9.29 -8.47 -17.20
N ARG A 78 10.22 -8.93 -16.36
CA ARG A 78 11.50 -8.25 -16.13
C ARG A 78 12.36 -8.25 -17.39
N GLN A 79 12.52 -9.40 -18.03
CA GLN A 79 13.29 -9.52 -19.27
C GLN A 79 12.71 -8.63 -20.37
N GLU A 80 11.39 -8.67 -20.57
CA GLU A 80 10.73 -7.87 -21.61
C GLU A 80 10.81 -6.36 -21.34
N SER A 81 10.61 -5.94 -20.07
CA SER A 81 10.62 -4.52 -19.72
C SER A 81 12.02 -3.90 -19.66
N VAL A 82 13.02 -4.66 -19.20
CA VAL A 82 14.38 -4.14 -18.92
C VAL A 82 15.36 -4.49 -20.03
N GLU A 83 15.34 -5.73 -20.52
CA GLU A 83 16.32 -6.21 -21.50
C GLU A 83 15.85 -5.91 -22.93
N GLN A 84 14.55 -6.01 -23.18
CA GLN A 84 13.95 -5.69 -24.49
C GLN A 84 13.34 -4.29 -24.55
N ASN A 85 13.33 -3.55 -23.43
CA ASN A 85 12.84 -2.18 -23.32
C ASN A 85 11.39 -2.01 -23.84
N ASN A 86 10.56 -3.07 -23.71
CA ASN A 86 9.16 -3.05 -24.11
C ASN A 86 8.35 -2.23 -23.07
N PRO A 87 7.71 -1.11 -23.46
CA PRO A 87 6.98 -0.26 -22.53
C PRO A 87 5.62 -0.84 -22.09
N ALA A 88 5.12 -1.89 -22.74
CA ALA A 88 3.75 -2.39 -22.51
C ALA A 88 3.47 -2.77 -21.04
N PRO A 89 4.34 -3.50 -20.32
CA PRO A 89 4.08 -3.83 -18.91
C PRO A 89 4.04 -2.59 -18.01
N ALA A 90 4.90 -1.60 -18.28
CA ALA A 90 4.94 -0.35 -17.53
C ALA A 90 3.67 0.49 -17.76
N ILE A 91 3.18 0.57 -19.01
CA ILE A 91 1.93 1.27 -19.35
C ILE A 91 0.74 0.67 -18.61
N VAL A 92 0.67 -0.66 -18.51
CA VAL A 92 -0.42 -1.35 -17.81
C VAL A 92 -0.37 -1.07 -16.31
N PHE A 93 0.82 -1.09 -15.69
CA PHE A 93 0.98 -0.74 -14.27
C PHE A 93 0.61 0.73 -13.99
N VAL A 94 1.11 1.66 -14.79
CA VAL A 94 0.81 3.10 -14.64
C VAL A 94 -0.68 3.36 -14.88
N GLY A 95 -1.28 2.73 -15.90
CA GLY A 95 -2.72 2.82 -16.17
C GLY A 95 -3.57 2.33 -15.00
N ALA A 96 -3.20 1.20 -14.39
CA ALA A 96 -3.88 0.67 -13.21
C ALA A 96 -3.72 1.60 -11.98
N LEU A 97 -2.54 2.21 -11.81
CA LEU A 97 -2.30 3.20 -10.76
C LEU A 97 -3.18 4.45 -10.97
N VAL A 98 -3.21 5.01 -12.18
CA VAL A 98 -4.04 6.17 -12.49
C VAL A 98 -5.52 5.85 -12.30
N ALA A 99 -5.99 4.69 -12.77
CA ALA A 99 -7.37 4.24 -12.58
C ALA A 99 -7.73 4.10 -11.09
N SER A 100 -6.82 3.57 -10.26
CA SER A 100 -7.07 3.44 -8.82
C SER A 100 -7.09 4.79 -8.10
N LEU A 101 -6.25 5.74 -8.49
CA LEU A 101 -6.27 7.12 -7.96
C LEU A 101 -7.56 7.86 -8.35
N ILE A 102 -8.00 7.75 -9.61
CA ILE A 102 -9.26 8.32 -10.07
C ILE A 102 -10.43 7.69 -9.30
N PHE A 103 -10.44 6.37 -9.16
CA PHE A 103 -11.46 5.67 -8.39
C PHE A 103 -11.50 6.13 -6.93
N LEU A 104 -10.33 6.27 -6.29
CA LEU A 104 -10.23 6.78 -4.92
C LEU A 104 -10.82 8.20 -4.80
N GLY A 105 -10.48 9.09 -5.75
CA GLY A 105 -11.02 10.46 -5.80
C GLY A 105 -12.54 10.51 -6.04
N LEU A 106 -13.11 9.53 -6.74
CA LEU A 106 -14.56 9.42 -6.96
C LEU A 106 -15.29 8.81 -5.76
N VAL A 107 -14.65 7.90 -5.02
CA VAL A 107 -15.25 7.16 -3.90
C VAL A 107 -15.20 7.96 -2.60
N ILE A 108 -14.13 8.72 -2.35
CA ILE A 108 -14.06 9.64 -1.21
C ILE A 108 -14.97 10.84 -1.52
N ARG A 109 -16.25 10.74 -1.13
CA ARG A 109 -17.14 11.91 -1.08
C ARG A 109 -16.61 12.89 -0.01
N PRO A 110 -16.65 14.21 -0.28
CA PRO A 110 -16.33 15.23 0.72
C PRO A 110 -17.29 15.17 1.92
#